data_AF-A0A3D3YTF4-F1
#
_entry.id   AF-A0A3D3YTF4-F1
#
_cell.length_a   1.000
_cell.length_b   1.000
_cell.length_c   1.000
_cell.angle_alpha   90.00
_cell.angle_beta   90.00
_cell.angle_gamma   90.00
#
_symmetry.space_group_name_H-M   'P 1'
#
loop_
_entity.id
_entity.type
_entity.pdbx_description
1 polymer ?
#
loop_
_entity_poly.entity_id
_entity_poly.type
_entity_poly.pdbx_seq_one_letter_code
_entity_poly.pdbx_strand_id
1 'polypeptide(L)'
;MMRTMSKAFWAAVALVGLVVSLAWFSASSTASTRPLAASTTPGNNGTIKIHDGAGEPDPITQDDPIVCTFHMHAFNFDSGQTLTWVITEIPPTGSGQTVLTGSYTMDSEGTGRDPATGAFSLPKGHYKLTTDTGNGVPTQDKHKVFWVRCAPPTTPPPTTPPPTT
;
A
#
# COMPACT_ATOMS: atom_id res chain seq x y z
N MET A 1 -17.40 -70.95 -4.41
CA MET A 1 -16.71 -71.03 -3.10
C MET A 1 -17.51 -70.18 -2.13
N MET A 2 -18.47 -70.81 -1.43
CA MET A 2 -19.46 -70.15 -0.57
C MET A 2 -19.03 -70.38 0.88
N ARG A 3 -18.74 -69.30 1.63
CA ARG A 3 -18.47 -69.39 3.07
C ARG A 3 -19.76 -69.07 3.82
N THR A 4 -20.33 -70.13 4.39
CA THR A 4 -21.27 -70.14 5.50
C THR A 4 -20.64 -69.50 6.74
N MET A 5 -21.39 -68.71 7.50
CA MET A 5 -21.50 -68.93 8.95
C MET A 5 -22.68 -68.16 9.56
N SER A 6 -23.24 -68.77 10.59
CA SER A 6 -24.62 -68.68 11.07
C SER A 6 -24.72 -67.99 12.43
N LYS A 7 -25.99 -67.77 12.84
CA LYS A 7 -26.54 -67.66 14.22
C LYS A 7 -26.63 -66.22 14.78
N ALA A 8 -27.63 -65.81 15.55
CA ALA A 8 -29.02 -66.20 15.81
C ALA A 8 -29.41 -65.39 17.06
N PHE A 9 -30.59 -64.74 17.04
CA PHE A 9 -31.36 -64.26 18.20
C PHE A 9 -30.70 -63.13 19.02
N TRP A 10 -31.39 -62.10 19.50
CA TRP A 10 -32.52 -62.13 20.44
C TRP A 10 -33.47 -60.94 20.24
N ALA A 11 -34.74 -61.18 20.54
CA ALA A 11 -35.84 -60.22 20.53
C ALA A 11 -35.87 -59.35 21.80
N ALA A 12 -36.34 -58.10 21.68
CA ALA A 12 -37.21 -57.47 22.67
C ALA A 12 -37.90 -56.23 22.04
N VAL A 13 -39.22 -56.32 21.89
CA VAL A 13 -40.14 -55.20 21.64
C VAL A 13 -40.80 -54.85 22.98
N ALA A 14 -41.25 -53.59 23.11
CA ALA A 14 -42.09 -52.97 24.15
C ALA A 14 -41.28 -52.02 25.05
N LEU A 15 -41.66 -50.77 25.35
CA LEU A 15 -42.98 -50.13 25.38
C LEU A 15 -42.82 -48.61 25.18
N VAL A 16 -43.84 -48.01 24.55
CA VAL A 16 -44.09 -46.57 24.49
C VAL A 16 -44.47 -46.07 25.90
N GLY A 17 -43.79 -45.03 26.37
CA GLY A 17 -44.14 -44.28 27.58
C GLY A 17 -44.00 -42.79 27.32
N LEU A 18 -45.12 -42.13 27.04
CA LEU A 18 -45.25 -40.69 26.84
C LEU A 18 -45.20 -39.99 28.21
N VAL A 19 -44.22 -39.11 28.42
CA VAL A 19 -44.21 -38.17 29.55
C VAL A 19 -44.02 -36.77 28.98
N VAL A 20 -45.10 -35.99 29.03
CA VAL A 20 -45.12 -34.56 28.71
C VAL A 20 -44.52 -33.80 29.89
N SER A 21 -43.54 -32.94 29.64
CA SER A 21 -43.13 -31.91 30.60
C SER A 21 -42.70 -30.66 29.83
N LEU A 22 -43.49 -29.59 29.98
CA LEU A 22 -43.22 -28.26 29.45
C LEU A 22 -41.99 -27.66 30.15
N ALA A 23 -41.00 -27.22 29.38
CA ALA A 23 -39.94 -26.35 29.87
C ALA A 23 -39.79 -25.15 28.91
N TRP A 24 -39.89 -23.96 29.50
CA TRP A 24 -39.99 -22.67 28.84
C TRP A 24 -38.73 -22.31 28.04
N PHE A 25 -38.93 -21.82 26.82
CA PHE A 25 -37.89 -21.26 25.98
C PHE A 25 -37.63 -19.80 26.40
N SER A 26 -36.42 -19.48 26.85
CA SER A 26 -35.94 -18.11 26.98
C SER A 26 -34.55 -18.03 26.36
N ALA A 27 -34.51 -17.98 25.04
CA ALA A 27 -33.29 -17.75 24.28
C ALA A 27 -32.96 -16.24 24.33
N SER A 28 -32.14 -15.84 25.30
CA SER A 28 -31.55 -14.50 25.32
C SER A 28 -30.41 -14.47 24.29
N SER A 29 -30.70 -14.00 23.09
CA SER A 29 -29.68 -13.76 22.06
C SER A 29 -28.87 -12.52 22.42
N THR A 30 -27.81 -12.68 23.22
CA THR A 30 -26.78 -11.65 23.34
C THR A 30 -26.04 -11.55 22.01
N ALA A 31 -26.46 -10.61 21.17
CA ALA A 31 -25.72 -10.22 19.98
C ALA A 31 -24.36 -9.66 20.42
N SER A 32 -23.31 -10.49 20.33
CA SER A 32 -21.93 -10.04 20.49
C SER A 32 -21.58 -9.14 19.30
N THR A 33 -21.70 -7.83 19.47
CA THR A 33 -21.07 -6.85 18.58
C THR A 33 -19.57 -6.84 18.87
N ARG A 34 -18.84 -7.79 18.28
CA ARG A 34 -17.38 -7.77 18.31
C ARG A 34 -16.92 -6.62 17.43
N PRO A 35 -16.14 -5.64 17.94
CA PRO A 35 -15.61 -4.57 17.09
C PRO A 35 -14.71 -5.23 16.03
N LEU A 36 -14.96 -4.89 14.76
CA LEU A 36 -14.04 -5.20 13.67
C LEU A 36 -12.82 -4.30 13.87
N ALA A 37 -11.81 -4.80 14.59
CA ALA A 37 -10.50 -4.18 14.53
C ALA A 37 -10.02 -4.33 13.10
N ALA A 38 -9.97 -3.23 12.35
CA ALA A 38 -9.27 -3.20 11.07
C ALA A 38 -7.80 -3.50 11.37
N SER A 39 -7.38 -4.74 11.15
CA SER A 39 -5.96 -5.08 11.16
C SER A 39 -5.34 -4.38 9.96
N THR A 40 -4.74 -3.22 10.17
CA THR A 40 -3.74 -2.75 9.21
C THR A 40 -2.65 -3.82 9.20
N THR A 41 -2.41 -4.44 8.05
CA THR A 41 -1.29 -5.39 7.92
C THR A 41 -0.04 -4.66 8.39
N PRO A 42 0.79 -5.26 9.27
CA PRO A 42 2.08 -4.68 9.65
C PRO A 42 2.81 -4.18 8.39
N GLY A 43 3.28 -2.93 8.42
CA GLY A 43 3.95 -2.31 7.30
C GLY A 43 3.10 -1.47 6.34
N ASN A 44 1.77 -1.41 6.49
CA ASN A 44 0.92 -0.48 5.74
C ASN A 44 0.64 0.85 6.49
N ASN A 45 1.36 1.10 7.57
CA ASN A 45 1.35 2.35 8.31
C ASN A 45 2.13 3.40 7.50
N GLY A 46 1.61 4.61 7.31
CA GLY A 46 2.39 5.69 6.71
C GLY A 46 2.02 6.11 5.29
N THR A 47 2.87 6.95 4.72
CA THR A 47 2.65 7.63 3.42
C THR A 47 3.96 7.90 2.71
N ILE A 48 3.93 7.88 1.38
CA ILE A 48 5.06 8.27 0.54
C ILE A 48 4.71 9.59 -0.14
N LYS A 49 5.68 10.50 -0.20
CA LYS A 49 5.56 11.83 -0.79
C LYS A 49 6.55 12.01 -1.93
N ILE A 50 6.15 12.78 -2.93
CA ILE A 50 7.01 13.26 -4.01
C ILE A 50 7.39 14.71 -3.72
N HIS A 51 8.66 15.04 -3.85
CA HIS A 51 9.18 16.40 -3.68
C HIS A 51 10.03 16.81 -4.88
N ASP A 52 9.92 18.08 -5.28
CA ASP A 52 10.78 18.64 -6.33
C ASP A 52 12.23 18.80 -5.83
N GLY A 53 13.19 18.56 -6.71
CA GLY A 53 14.61 18.78 -6.43
C GLY A 53 15.29 17.67 -5.61
N ALA A 54 16.49 18.00 -5.11
CA ALA A 54 17.42 17.05 -4.49
C ALA A 54 17.32 16.96 -2.97
N GLY A 55 16.42 17.73 -2.35
CA GLY A 55 16.30 17.83 -0.90
C GLY A 55 15.18 18.76 -0.50
N GLU A 56 14.91 18.78 0.79
CA GLU A 56 13.95 19.65 1.44
C GLU A 56 14.67 20.38 2.59
N PRO A 57 14.31 21.63 2.91
CA PRO A 57 14.92 22.33 4.04
C PRO A 57 14.58 21.70 5.40
N ASP A 58 13.39 21.11 5.49
CA ASP A 58 12.85 20.35 6.63
C ASP A 58 11.97 19.22 6.05
N PRO A 59 11.64 18.16 6.81
CA PRO A 59 10.73 17.13 6.31
C PRO A 59 9.33 17.70 6.02
N ILE A 60 8.88 17.65 4.76
CA ILE A 60 7.58 18.15 4.33
C ILE A 60 6.65 16.95 4.05
N THR A 61 5.45 16.96 4.63
CA THR A 61 4.47 15.85 4.43
C THR A 61 3.43 16.16 3.34
N GLN A 62 3.60 17.28 2.63
CA GLN A 62 2.82 17.64 1.47
C GLN A 62 3.47 17.12 0.19
N ASP A 63 2.65 16.65 -0.76
CA ASP A 63 3.12 16.21 -2.07
C ASP A 63 3.32 17.40 -3.02
N ASP A 64 4.36 17.34 -3.83
CA ASP A 64 4.54 18.17 -5.02
C ASP A 64 3.98 17.43 -6.27
N PRO A 65 2.81 17.82 -6.78
CA PRO A 65 2.18 17.11 -7.91
C PRO A 65 2.85 17.42 -9.27
N ILE A 66 3.72 18.42 -9.32
CA ILE A 66 4.48 18.83 -10.51
C ILE A 66 5.93 19.10 -10.08
N VAL A 67 6.87 18.40 -10.68
CA VAL A 67 8.31 18.46 -10.34
C VAL A 67 9.16 18.58 -11.61
N CYS A 68 10.40 19.05 -11.51
CA CYS A 68 11.37 19.02 -12.61
C CYS A 68 12.35 17.86 -12.44
N THR A 69 12.89 17.73 -11.24
CA THR A 69 13.62 16.56 -10.75
C THR A 69 12.96 16.17 -9.44
N PHE A 70 13.15 14.95 -8.93
CA PHE A 70 12.42 14.59 -7.73
C PHE A 70 13.16 13.62 -6.84
N HIS A 71 12.75 13.63 -5.58
CA HIS A 71 13.02 12.54 -4.67
C HIS A 71 11.71 12.13 -4.00
N MET A 72 11.74 10.97 -3.38
CA MET A 72 10.61 10.41 -2.68
C MET A 72 10.95 10.29 -1.21
N HIS A 73 9.99 10.60 -0.36
CA HIS A 73 10.14 10.61 1.09
C HIS A 73 8.98 9.82 1.71
N ALA A 74 9.32 8.74 2.39
CA ALA A 74 8.39 7.88 3.10
C ALA A 74 8.35 8.29 4.58
N PHE A 75 7.15 8.35 5.15
CA PHE A 75 6.91 8.80 6.51
C PHE A 75 6.01 7.85 7.28
N ASN A 76 6.30 7.69 8.58
CA ASN A 76 5.48 6.96 9.54
C ASN A 76 5.23 5.49 9.18
N PHE A 77 6.22 4.86 8.54
CA PHE A 77 6.26 3.42 8.33
C PHE A 77 6.85 2.72 9.55
N ASP A 78 6.86 1.38 9.53
CA ASP A 78 7.47 0.63 10.63
C ASP A 78 9.01 0.74 10.53
N SER A 79 9.67 0.97 11.66
CA SER A 79 11.14 1.10 11.73
C SER A 79 11.84 -0.12 11.12
N GLY A 80 12.87 0.12 10.29
CA GLY A 80 13.64 -0.95 9.64
C GLY A 80 12.90 -1.69 8.53
N GLN A 81 11.65 -1.32 8.22
CA GLN A 81 10.90 -1.91 7.13
C GLN A 81 11.56 -1.60 5.78
N THR A 82 11.50 -2.56 4.86
CA THR A 82 11.85 -2.34 3.45
C THR A 82 10.60 -2.44 2.59
N LEU A 83 10.41 -1.46 1.71
CA LEU A 83 9.28 -1.39 0.77
C LEU A 83 9.82 -1.29 -0.65
N THR A 84 9.27 -2.05 -1.59
CA THR A 84 9.61 -1.91 -3.01
C THR A 84 8.64 -0.95 -3.69
N TRP A 85 9.12 -0.27 -4.72
CA TRP A 85 8.30 0.65 -5.48
C TRP A 85 8.63 0.61 -6.98
N VAL A 86 7.64 1.00 -7.78
CA VAL A 86 7.74 1.13 -9.23
C VAL A 86 7.15 2.47 -9.66
N ILE A 87 7.73 3.09 -10.68
CA ILE A 87 7.18 4.24 -11.37
C ILE A 87 6.83 3.83 -12.79
N THR A 88 5.57 4.03 -13.15
CA THR A 88 5.06 3.78 -14.50
C THR A 88 4.63 5.07 -15.17
N GLU A 89 4.82 5.14 -16.48
CA GLU A 89 4.18 6.16 -17.30
C GLU A 89 2.68 5.91 -17.40
N ILE A 90 1.87 6.95 -17.30
CA ILE A 90 0.42 6.84 -17.41
C ILE A 90 -0.12 7.84 -18.44
N PRO A 91 -1.36 7.62 -18.95
CA PRO A 91 -2.00 8.59 -19.82
C PRO A 91 -2.07 9.98 -19.16
N PRO A 92 -1.92 11.08 -19.91
CA PRO A 92 -1.98 11.11 -21.37
C PRO A 92 -0.62 10.98 -22.08
N THR A 93 0.51 10.93 -21.36
CA THR A 93 1.84 10.97 -21.99
C THR A 93 2.50 9.60 -22.17
N GLY A 94 1.96 8.55 -21.56
CA GLY A 94 2.44 7.19 -21.78
C GLY A 94 1.37 6.13 -21.58
N SER A 95 1.79 4.87 -21.63
CA SER A 95 0.91 3.72 -21.84
C SER A 95 1.08 2.59 -20.82
N GLY A 96 1.64 2.89 -19.64
CA GLY A 96 1.82 1.92 -18.55
C GLY A 96 3.23 1.32 -18.44
N GLN A 97 4.21 1.82 -19.21
CA GLN A 97 5.58 1.31 -19.14
C GLN A 97 6.24 1.63 -17.80
N THR A 98 6.89 0.64 -17.18
CA THR A 98 7.74 0.86 -16.00
C THR A 98 9.03 1.55 -16.42
N VAL A 99 9.30 2.71 -15.85
CA VAL A 99 10.48 3.53 -16.17
C VAL A 99 11.50 3.57 -15.04
N LEU A 100 11.08 3.28 -13.81
CA LEU A 100 11.97 3.26 -12.66
C LEU A 100 11.45 2.28 -11.61
N THR A 101 12.35 1.64 -10.87
CA THR A 101 12.03 0.78 -9.73
C THR A 101 13.07 0.99 -8.65
N GLY A 102 12.71 0.71 -7.39
CA GLY A 102 13.65 0.78 -6.28
C GLY A 102 13.02 0.33 -4.98
N SER A 103 13.62 0.75 -3.87
CA SER A 103 13.14 0.39 -2.54
C SER A 103 13.47 1.44 -1.49
N TYR A 104 12.55 1.64 -0.54
CA TYR A 104 12.83 2.36 0.69
C TYR A 104 13.39 1.40 1.74
N THR A 105 14.35 1.85 2.53
CA THR A 105 14.66 1.26 3.83
C THR A 105 14.36 2.32 4.88
N MET A 106 13.45 2.01 5.80
CA MET A 106 13.06 2.94 6.86
C MET A 106 14.11 2.96 7.96
N ASP A 107 14.41 4.15 8.46
CA ASP A 107 15.23 4.38 9.64
C ASP A 107 14.48 3.99 10.94
N SER A 108 15.10 4.30 12.08
CA SER A 108 14.55 4.05 13.42
C SER A 108 13.25 4.80 13.71
N GLU A 109 12.99 5.87 12.96
CA GLU A 109 11.85 6.76 13.08
C GLU A 109 10.73 6.38 12.09
N GLY A 110 10.93 5.35 11.27
CA GLY A 110 9.96 4.95 10.25
C GLY A 110 9.97 5.84 9.02
N THR A 111 11.09 6.50 8.76
CA THR A 111 11.29 7.44 7.65
C THR A 111 12.26 6.87 6.63
N GLY A 112 12.01 7.07 5.35
CA GLY A 112 12.87 6.58 4.28
C GLY A 112 12.94 7.55 3.11
N ARG A 113 14.05 7.55 2.38
CA ARG A 113 14.26 8.46 1.25
C ARG A 113 14.85 7.71 0.07
N ASP A 114 14.38 8.04 -1.13
CA ASP A 114 14.94 7.51 -2.38
C ASP A 114 14.91 8.59 -3.49
N PRO A 115 16.03 8.92 -4.16
CA PRO A 115 17.37 8.41 -3.89
C PRO A 115 17.85 8.87 -2.51
N ALA A 116 18.69 8.06 -1.86
CA ALA A 116 19.26 8.39 -0.56
C ALA A 116 19.94 9.77 -0.55
N THR A 117 20.51 10.18 -1.68
CA THR A 117 21.01 11.54 -1.93
C THR A 117 20.71 11.99 -3.35
N GLY A 118 20.55 13.30 -3.56
CA GLY A 118 20.27 13.85 -4.89
C GLY A 118 18.80 13.74 -5.30
N ALA A 119 18.58 13.70 -6.62
CA ALA A 119 17.26 13.61 -7.24
C ALA A 119 17.27 12.68 -8.44
N PHE A 120 16.15 12.03 -8.70
CA PHE A 120 15.83 11.42 -9.98
C PHE A 120 15.49 12.47 -11.03
N SER A 121 15.76 12.12 -12.29
CA SER A 121 15.33 12.87 -13.46
C SER A 121 14.65 11.89 -14.41
N LEU A 122 13.46 12.26 -14.88
CA LEU A 122 12.74 11.54 -15.93
C LEU A 122 12.42 12.51 -17.08
N PRO A 123 12.11 12.00 -18.28
CA PRO A 123 11.53 12.83 -19.33
C PRO A 123 10.26 13.57 -18.87
N LYS A 124 9.87 14.61 -19.59
CA LYS A 124 8.60 15.29 -19.32
C LYS A 124 7.44 14.32 -19.53
N GLY A 125 6.57 14.16 -18.53
CA GLY A 125 5.51 13.16 -18.58
C GLY A 125 4.61 13.14 -17.35
N HIS A 126 3.65 12.22 -17.37
CA HIS A 126 2.71 11.91 -16.31
C HIS A 126 2.99 10.51 -15.79
N TYR A 127 3.17 10.39 -14.49
CA TYR A 127 3.70 9.18 -13.86
C TYR A 127 2.87 8.76 -12.66
N LYS A 128 2.89 7.46 -12.38
CA LYS A 128 2.35 6.88 -11.15
C LYS A 128 3.46 6.12 -10.42
N LEU A 129 3.79 6.57 -9.21
CA LEU A 129 4.50 5.78 -8.22
C LEU A 129 3.52 4.80 -7.57
N THR A 130 3.89 3.53 -7.50
CA THR A 130 3.20 2.50 -6.71
C THR A 130 4.20 1.84 -5.77
N THR A 131 3.87 1.72 -4.50
CA THR A 131 4.71 1.13 -3.45
C THR A 131 3.97 -0.06 -2.85
N ASP A 132 4.60 -1.22 -2.84
CA ASP A 132 4.06 -2.43 -2.23
C ASP A 132 4.20 -2.33 -0.72
N THR A 133 3.08 -2.04 -0.06
CA THR A 133 2.94 -2.01 1.39
C THR A 133 2.13 -3.20 1.92
N GLY A 134 1.75 -4.12 1.03
CA GLY A 134 0.90 -5.26 1.30
C GLY A 134 1.64 -6.59 1.40
N ASN A 135 2.97 -6.62 1.21
CA ASN A 135 3.75 -7.83 0.99
C ASN A 135 3.23 -8.63 -0.21
N GLY A 136 2.97 -7.94 -1.32
CA GLY A 136 2.46 -8.51 -2.57
C GLY A 136 0.94 -8.62 -2.63
N VAL A 137 0.19 -8.05 -1.67
CA VAL A 137 -1.27 -7.94 -1.72
C VAL A 137 -1.65 -6.62 -2.41
N PRO A 138 -2.08 -6.61 -3.68
CA PRO A 138 -2.16 -5.37 -4.48
C PRO A 138 -3.17 -4.34 -3.97
N THR A 139 -4.18 -4.76 -3.21
CA THR A 139 -5.19 -3.85 -2.65
C THR A 139 -4.66 -2.99 -1.51
N GLN A 140 -3.47 -3.30 -1.01
CA GLN A 140 -2.83 -2.60 0.09
C GLN A 140 -1.76 -1.62 -0.40
N ASP A 141 -1.45 -1.61 -1.71
CA ASP A 141 -0.41 -0.76 -2.29
C ASP A 141 -0.78 0.72 -2.19
N LYS A 142 0.21 1.53 -1.79
CA LYS A 142 0.10 2.99 -1.81
C LYS A 142 0.56 3.53 -3.16
N HIS A 143 0.01 4.66 -3.59
CA HIS A 143 0.40 5.29 -4.84
C HIS A 143 0.39 6.81 -4.80
N LYS A 144 1.21 7.41 -5.68
CA LYS A 144 1.22 8.84 -5.99
C LYS A 144 1.21 9.06 -7.49
N VAL A 145 0.51 10.10 -7.91
CA VAL A 145 0.46 10.53 -9.31
C VAL A 145 1.05 11.92 -9.38
N PHE A 146 1.99 12.12 -10.30
CA PHE A 146 2.72 13.38 -10.43
C PHE A 146 3.14 13.63 -11.88
N TRP A 147 3.45 14.87 -12.18
CA TRP A 147 3.94 15.31 -13.48
C TRP A 147 5.41 15.70 -13.38
N VAL A 148 6.21 15.27 -14.36
CA VAL A 148 7.54 15.84 -14.58
C VAL A 148 7.43 16.93 -15.64
N ARG A 149 7.61 18.18 -15.22
CA ARG A 149 7.58 19.38 -16.07
C ARG A 149 8.56 20.42 -15.52
N CYS A 150 9.71 20.54 -16.19
CA CYS A 150 10.65 21.64 -15.93
C CYS A 150 10.18 22.95 -16.59
N ALA A 151 10.33 24.06 -15.88
CA ALA A 151 10.26 25.39 -16.48
C ALA A 151 11.33 25.50 -17.60
N PRO A 152 11.04 26.22 -18.70
CA PRO A 152 12.07 26.52 -19.68
C PRO A 152 13.22 27.29 -19.01
N PRO A 153 14.47 27.07 -19.42
CA PRO A 153 15.59 27.84 -18.90
C PRO A 153 15.31 29.32 -19.11
N THR A 154 15.40 30.12 -18.06
CA THR A 154 15.31 31.57 -18.15
C THR A 154 16.55 32.03 -18.89
N THR A 155 16.41 32.48 -20.14
CA THR A 155 17.51 33.14 -20.83
C THR A 155 17.78 34.45 -20.09
N PRO A 156 18.99 34.69 -19.56
CA PRO A 156 19.30 35.99 -18.98
C PRO A 156 19.11 37.06 -20.07
N PRO A 157 18.61 38.27 -19.73
CA PRO A 157 18.55 39.37 -20.66
C PRO A 157 19.92 39.59 -21.31
N PRO A 158 20.01 39.85 -22.62
CA PRO A 158 21.29 40.15 -23.26
C PRO A 158 21.95 41.32 -22.55
N THR A 159 23.13 41.09 -21.97
CA THR A 159 23.94 42.14 -21.36
C THR A 159 24.34 43.12 -22.46
N THR A 160 23.73 44.30 -22.47
CA THR A 160 24.19 45.38 -23.34
C THR A 160 25.57 45.81 -22.85
N PRO A 161 26.63 45.76 -23.68
CA PRO A 161 27.95 46.20 -23.26
C PRO A 161 27.90 47.68 -22.86
N PRO A 162 28.63 48.11 -21.82
CA PRO A 162 28.71 49.51 -21.42
C PRO A 162 29.17 50.38 -22.60
N PRO A 163 28.64 51.61 -22.76
CA PRO A 163 29.11 52.51 -23.80
C PRO A 163 30.59 52.85 -23.57
N THR A 164 31.42 52.58 -24.57
CA THR A 164 32.83 53.02 -24.59
C THR A 164 32.86 54.54 -24.54
N THR A 165 33.52 55.11 -23.53
CA THR A 165 33.79 56.55 -23.43
C THR A 165 35.19 56.84 -23.93
#